data_AF-A0A9R1AIU6-F1
#
_entry.id   AF-A0A9R1AIU6-F1
#
_cell.length_a   1.000
_cell.length_b   1.000
_cell.length_c   1.000
_cell.angle_alpha   90.00
_cell.angle_beta   90.00
_cell.angle_gamma   90.00
#
_symmetry.space_group_name_H-M   'P 1'
#
loop_
_entity.id
_entity.type
_entity.pdbx_description
1 polymer ?
#
loop_
_entity_poly.entity_id
_entity_poly.type
_entity_poly.pdbx_seq_one_letter_code
_entity_poly.pdbx_strand_id
1 'polypeptide(L)'
;MATASIAVRSAFGVALAALIAARAVRRRSLDAWGGAAGFAVMALHLACGYRYGALLLAFFFTSSKVTKIGEDRKRRVEEDFKEGGQRNWIQVLANSAIATVLVILLAIMTGGQDQCLDSNGSKVITGIIGAIIGHYCCCNGDTWSSEIGVLSDEQPRLVTTLKVHLVSLIDQATCCSPS
;
A
#
# COMPACT_ATOMS: atom_id res chain seq x y z
N MET A 1 27.44 18.66 3.57
CA MET A 1 27.35 17.19 3.75
C MET A 1 25.91 16.66 3.64
N ALA A 2 24.91 17.27 4.28
CA ALA A 2 23.50 16.85 4.20
C ALA A 2 22.89 16.93 2.77
N THR A 3 23.18 18.00 2.02
CA THR A 3 22.68 18.20 0.64
C THR A 3 23.22 17.18 -0.36
N ALA A 4 24.52 16.82 -0.26
CA ALA A 4 25.12 15.80 -1.10
C ALA A 4 24.52 14.40 -0.85
N SER A 5 24.22 14.08 0.42
CA SER A 5 23.53 12.86 0.79
C SER A 5 22.12 12.79 0.20
N ILE A 6 21.35 13.89 0.28
CA ILE A 6 20.00 13.96 -0.30
C ILE A 6 20.05 13.81 -1.82
N ALA A 7 20.99 14.46 -2.52
CA ALA A 7 21.10 14.36 -3.98
C ALA A 7 21.36 12.92 -4.45
N VAL A 8 22.28 12.21 -3.78
CA VAL A 8 22.58 10.80 -4.08
C VAL A 8 21.36 9.91 -3.82
N ARG A 9 20.68 10.11 -2.69
CA ARG A 9 19.47 9.36 -2.32
C ARG A 9 18.33 9.59 -3.29
N SER A 10 18.14 10.83 -3.73
CA SER A 10 17.14 11.18 -4.74
C SER A 10 17.45 10.58 -6.10
N ALA A 11 18.70 10.63 -6.55
CA ALA A 11 19.10 10.04 -7.84
C ALA A 11 18.89 8.52 -7.84
N PHE A 12 19.36 7.83 -6.79
CA PHE A 12 19.11 6.41 -6.61
C PHE A 12 17.61 6.11 -6.47
N GLY A 13 16.90 6.93 -5.69
CA GLY A 13 15.48 6.79 -5.42
C GLY A 13 14.63 6.89 -6.69
N VAL A 14 14.92 7.86 -7.57
CA VAL A 14 14.28 8.00 -8.87
C VAL A 14 14.56 6.79 -9.76
N ALA A 15 15.81 6.35 -9.86
CA ALA A 15 16.16 5.19 -10.68
C ALA A 15 15.44 3.92 -10.20
N LEU A 16 15.47 3.65 -8.89
CA LEU A 16 14.81 2.49 -8.30
C LEU A 16 13.28 2.57 -8.43
N ALA A 17 12.69 3.74 -8.15
CA ALA A 17 11.26 3.96 -8.29
C ALA A 17 10.79 3.74 -9.73
N ALA A 18 11.56 4.20 -10.73
CA ALA A 18 11.24 4.03 -12.14
C ALA A 18 11.25 2.54 -12.53
N LEU A 19 12.26 1.80 -12.09
CA LEU A 19 12.37 0.36 -12.33
C LEU A 19 11.18 -0.40 -11.71
N ILE A 20 10.81 -0.06 -10.47
CA ILE A 20 9.72 -0.72 -9.75
C ILE A 20 8.36 -0.37 -10.33
N ALA A 21 8.10 0.91 -10.65
CA ALA A 21 6.87 1.34 -11.32
C ALA A 21 6.72 0.66 -12.69
N ALA A 22 7.77 0.66 -13.51
CA ALA A 22 7.76 -0.01 -14.80
C ALA A 22 7.52 -1.53 -14.67
N ARG A 23 8.04 -2.16 -13.61
CA ARG A 23 7.79 -3.57 -13.34
C ARG A 23 6.38 -3.83 -12.81
N ALA A 24 5.85 -2.96 -11.96
CA ALA A 24 4.51 -3.06 -11.42
C ALA A 24 3.44 -2.98 -12.51
N VAL A 25 3.57 -2.03 -13.44
CA VAL A 25 2.68 -1.89 -14.60
C VAL A 25 2.81 -3.10 -15.53
N ARG A 26 4.04 -3.55 -15.84
CA ARG A 26 4.26 -4.75 -16.66
C ARG A 26 3.68 -6.02 -16.03
N ARG A 27 3.62 -6.11 -14.71
CA ARG A 27 3.06 -7.24 -13.96
C ARG A 27 1.56 -7.09 -13.68
N ARG A 28 0.91 -6.05 -14.23
CA ARG A 28 -0.49 -5.67 -14.02
C ARG A 28 -0.88 -5.45 -12.55
N SER A 29 0.11 -5.18 -11.67
CA SER A 29 -0.15 -4.85 -10.27
C SER A 29 -0.66 -3.41 -10.09
N LEU A 30 -0.29 -2.53 -11.01
CA LEU A 30 -0.73 -1.13 -11.10
C LEU A 30 -1.18 -0.84 -12.53
N ASP A 31 -2.17 0.04 -12.69
CA ASP A 31 -2.45 0.64 -14.00
C ASP A 31 -1.38 1.71 -14.34
N ALA A 32 -1.40 2.27 -15.55
CA ALA A 32 -0.39 3.23 -15.99
C ALA A 32 -0.30 4.47 -15.08
N TRP A 33 -1.45 4.99 -14.65
CA TRP A 33 -1.54 6.16 -13.78
C TRP A 33 -1.14 5.85 -12.34
N GLY A 34 -1.47 4.66 -11.84
CA GLY A 34 -1.05 4.11 -10.56
C GLY A 34 0.45 3.86 -10.54
N GLY A 35 1.05 3.45 -11.66
CA GLY A 35 2.49 3.38 -11.84
C GLY A 35 3.16 4.75 -11.72
N ALA A 36 2.59 5.79 -12.34
CA ALA A 36 3.10 7.17 -12.23
C ALA A 36 2.98 7.72 -10.80
N ALA A 37 1.84 7.52 -10.14
CA ALA A 37 1.64 7.89 -8.75
C ALA A 37 2.61 7.13 -7.82
N GLY A 38 2.73 5.81 -8.02
CA GLY A 38 3.64 4.95 -7.25
C GLY A 38 5.10 5.36 -7.42
N PHE A 39 5.51 5.74 -8.63
CA PHE A 39 6.82 6.31 -8.90
C PHE A 39 7.08 7.57 -8.07
N ALA A 40 6.17 8.54 -8.12
CA ALA A 40 6.33 9.81 -7.40
C ALA A 40 6.44 9.60 -5.88
N VAL A 41 5.53 8.79 -5.33
CA VAL A 41 5.51 8.44 -3.91
C VAL A 41 6.81 7.73 -3.51
N MET A 42 7.25 6.74 -4.28
CA MET A 42 8.44 5.95 -3.96
C MET A 42 9.74 6.76 -4.04
N ALA A 43 9.88 7.57 -5.08
CA ALA A 43 11.04 8.45 -5.24
C ALA A 43 11.15 9.43 -4.05
N LEU A 44 10.03 10.00 -3.64
CA LEU A 44 9.97 10.92 -2.50
C LEU A 44 10.30 10.23 -1.17
N HIS A 45 9.77 9.03 -0.92
CA HIS A 45 10.10 8.26 0.28
C HIS A 45 11.58 7.93 0.36
N LEU A 46 12.20 7.52 -0.75
CA LEU A 46 13.64 7.22 -0.81
C LEU A 46 14.51 8.48 -0.64
N ALA A 47 14.08 9.62 -1.21
CA ALA A 47 14.73 10.90 -1.00
C ALA A 47 14.73 11.29 0.49
N CYS A 48 13.61 11.09 1.20
CA CYS A 48 13.47 11.37 2.62
C CYS A 48 14.10 10.32 3.55
N GLY A 49 14.20 9.05 3.13
CA GLY A 49 14.70 7.92 3.95
C GLY A 49 14.81 6.62 3.17
N TYR A 50 15.97 5.97 3.16
CA TYR A 50 16.05 4.58 2.66
C TYR A 50 15.11 3.66 3.46
N ARG A 51 14.97 3.91 4.76
CA ARG A 51 14.06 3.17 5.66
C ARG A 51 12.59 3.35 5.28
N TYR A 52 12.16 4.56 4.93
CA TYR A 52 10.77 4.82 4.53
C TYR A 52 10.47 4.25 3.14
N GLY A 53 11.44 4.32 2.22
CA GLY A 53 11.34 3.62 0.93
C GLY A 53 11.24 2.10 1.11
N ALA A 54 12.07 1.51 1.99
CA ALA A 54 12.02 0.08 2.31
C ALA A 54 10.67 -0.34 2.93
N LEU A 55 10.10 0.47 3.81
CA LEU A 55 8.78 0.24 4.41
C LEU A 55 7.67 0.24 3.36
N LEU A 56 7.65 1.25 2.48
CA LEU A 56 6.70 1.33 1.37
C LEU A 56 6.87 0.15 0.41
N LEU A 57 8.11 -0.28 0.13
CA LEU A 57 8.40 -1.46 -0.69
C LEU A 57 7.89 -2.75 -0.06
N ALA A 58 8.09 -2.91 1.26
CA ALA A 58 7.58 -4.05 1.99
C ALA A 58 6.05 -4.12 1.87
N PHE A 59 5.35 -3.02 2.13
CA PHE A 59 3.90 -2.89 1.90
C PHE A 59 3.50 -3.28 0.47
N PHE A 60 4.16 -2.69 -0.54
CA PHE A 60 3.79 -2.91 -1.93
C PHE A 60 4.01 -4.37 -2.36
N PHE A 61 5.14 -4.96 -2.02
CA PHE A 61 5.46 -6.33 -2.43
C PHE A 61 4.63 -7.37 -1.70
N THR A 62 4.40 -7.22 -0.40
CA THR A 62 3.57 -8.17 0.34
C THR A 62 2.12 -8.11 -0.15
N SER A 63 1.57 -6.91 -0.26
CA SER A 63 0.23 -6.67 -0.81
C SER A 63 0.07 -7.23 -2.22
N SER A 64 1.05 -6.98 -3.12
CA SER A 64 1.00 -7.50 -4.49
C SER A 64 1.07 -9.04 -4.56
N LYS A 65 1.80 -9.68 -3.63
CA LYS A 65 1.83 -11.15 -3.54
C LYS A 65 0.48 -11.70 -3.07
N VAL A 66 -0.09 -11.08 -2.04
CA VAL A 66 -1.37 -11.49 -1.48
C VAL A 66 -2.50 -11.33 -2.50
N THR A 67 -2.56 -10.22 -3.24
CA THR A 67 -3.51 -10.03 -4.34
C THR A 67 -3.39 -11.12 -5.41
N LYS A 68 -2.18 -11.59 -5.72
CA LYS A 68 -1.99 -12.70 -6.68
C LYS A 68 -2.44 -14.06 -6.16
N ILE A 69 -2.36 -14.29 -4.85
CA ILE A 69 -2.83 -15.54 -4.24
C ILE A 69 -4.36 -15.58 -4.22
N GLY A 70 -5.02 -14.45 -3.95
CA GLY A 70 -6.48 -14.31 -3.99
C GLY A 70 -7.08 -14.33 -5.40
N GLU A 71 -6.24 -14.21 -6.43
CA GLU A 71 -6.61 -13.97 -7.82
C GLU A 71 -7.49 -15.09 -8.41
N ASP A 72 -7.10 -16.35 -8.21
CA ASP A 72 -7.77 -17.51 -8.79
C ASP A 72 -9.21 -17.70 -8.28
N ARG A 73 -9.47 -17.29 -7.04
CA ARG A 73 -10.81 -17.36 -6.44
C ARG A 73 -11.65 -16.16 -6.85
N LYS A 74 -11.09 -14.94 -6.85
CA LYS A 74 -11.79 -13.74 -7.32
C LYS A 74 -12.23 -13.84 -8.78
N ARG A 75 -11.39 -14.41 -9.66
CA ARG A 75 -11.76 -14.68 -11.05
C ARG A 75 -13.02 -15.55 -11.21
N ARG A 76 -13.34 -16.41 -10.23
CA ARG A 76 -14.53 -17.28 -10.27
C ARG A 76 -15.77 -16.64 -9.67
N VAL A 77 -15.60 -15.59 -8.87
CA VAL A 77 -16.64 -15.00 -8.02
C VAL A 77 -17.04 -13.60 -8.51
N GLU A 78 -16.14 -12.86 -9.17
CA GLU A 78 -16.35 -11.51 -9.66
C GLU A 78 -16.40 -11.50 -11.20
N GLU A 79 -17.47 -10.97 -11.80
CA GLU A 79 -17.59 -10.81 -13.26
C GLU A 79 -16.60 -9.76 -13.82
N ASP A 80 -16.30 -8.70 -13.04
CA ASP A 80 -15.38 -7.61 -13.43
C ASP A 80 -13.94 -7.79 -12.89
N PHE A 81 -13.46 -9.03 -12.92
CA PHE A 81 -12.15 -9.37 -12.38
C PHE A 81 -10.99 -8.68 -13.13
N LYS A 82 -10.17 -7.91 -12.41
CA LYS A 82 -8.95 -7.27 -12.95
C LYS A 82 -7.69 -8.07 -12.62
N GLU A 83 -7.07 -8.62 -13.67
CA GLU A 83 -5.84 -9.40 -13.54
C GLU A 83 -4.72 -8.60 -12.85
N GLY A 84 -4.17 -9.14 -11.76
CA GLY A 84 -3.16 -8.52 -10.91
C GLY A 84 -3.67 -7.38 -10.01
N GLY A 85 -4.98 -7.12 -9.95
CA GLY A 85 -5.62 -6.08 -9.12
C GLY A 85 -5.59 -4.66 -9.70
N GLN A 86 -4.65 -4.34 -10.59
CA GLN A 86 -4.53 -3.06 -11.33
C GLN A 86 -4.94 -1.81 -10.54
N ARG A 87 -4.26 -1.57 -9.41
CA ARG A 87 -4.62 -0.44 -8.53
C ARG A 87 -4.42 0.88 -9.27
N ASN A 88 -5.42 1.75 -9.17
CA ASN A 88 -5.40 3.05 -9.80
C ASN A 88 -4.62 4.08 -8.97
N TRP A 89 -4.33 5.23 -9.56
CA TRP A 89 -3.64 6.33 -8.89
C TRP A 89 -4.37 6.82 -7.63
N ILE A 90 -5.71 6.77 -7.60
CA ILE A 90 -6.51 7.17 -6.43
C ILE A 90 -6.25 6.23 -5.26
N GLN A 91 -6.25 4.92 -5.47
CA GLN A 91 -5.94 3.92 -4.45
C GLN A 91 -4.50 4.01 -3.97
N VAL A 92 -3.56 4.30 -4.88
CA VAL A 92 -2.15 4.53 -4.50
C VAL A 92 -2.07 5.74 -3.57
N LEU A 93 -2.64 6.88 -3.96
CA LEU A 93 -2.61 8.10 -3.16
C LEU A 93 -3.38 7.96 -1.85
N ALA A 94 -4.54 7.31 -1.83
CA ALA A 94 -5.30 7.08 -0.61
C ALA A 94 -4.48 6.29 0.42
N ASN A 95 -3.72 5.30 -0.04
CA ASN A 95 -2.88 4.46 0.82
C ASN A 95 -1.55 5.10 1.22
N SER A 96 -1.08 6.14 0.52
CA SER A 96 0.26 6.69 0.77
C SER A 96 0.30 8.18 1.09
N ALA A 97 -0.76 8.96 0.89
CA ALA A 97 -0.71 10.42 1.03
C ALA A 97 -0.37 10.85 2.46
N ILE A 98 -1.03 10.26 3.47
CA ILE A 98 -0.77 10.58 4.88
C ILE A 98 0.66 10.23 5.26
N ALA A 99 1.12 9.02 4.94
CA ALA A 99 2.51 8.62 5.17
C ALA A 99 3.51 9.54 4.45
N THR A 100 3.19 9.96 3.22
CA THR A 100 4.02 10.89 2.44
C THR A 100 4.19 12.23 3.16
N VAL A 101 3.09 12.81 3.66
CA VAL A 101 3.13 14.07 4.41
C VAL A 101 3.96 13.91 5.69
N LEU A 102 3.77 12.82 6.43
CA LEU A 102 4.52 12.54 7.65
C LEU A 102 6.03 12.36 7.39
N VAL A 103 6.40 11.67 6.31
CA VAL A 103 7.80 11.45 5.92
C VAL A 103 8.48 12.76 5.50
N ILE A 104 7.77 13.65 4.78
CA ILE A 104 8.29 14.99 4.45
C ILE A 104 8.48 15.82 5.72
N LEU A 105 7.48 15.87 6.59
CA LEU A 105 7.54 16.61 7.85
C LEU A 105 8.73 16.12 8.69
N LEU A 106 8.90 14.81 8.79
CA LEU A 106 10.02 14.19 9.51
C LEU A 106 11.37 14.56 8.90
N ALA A 107 11.49 14.55 7.56
CA ALA A 107 12.71 14.96 6.87
C ALA A 107 13.06 16.43 7.11
N ILE A 108 12.06 17.33 7.16
CA ILE A 108 12.26 18.75 7.50
C ILE A 108 12.72 18.89 8.96
N MET A 109 12.06 18.21 9.90
CA MET A 109 12.38 18.28 11.33
C MET A 109 13.76 17.71 11.69
N THR A 110 14.23 16.73 10.93
CA THR A 110 15.52 16.06 11.15
C THR A 110 16.65 16.59 10.28
N GLY A 111 16.39 17.57 9.40
CA GLY A 111 17.37 18.09 8.45
C GLY A 111 17.89 17.02 7.47
N GLY A 112 17.07 16.00 7.18
CA GLY A 112 17.42 14.87 6.31
C GLY A 112 18.38 13.85 6.94
N GLN A 113 18.68 13.95 8.24
CA GLN A 113 19.43 12.93 8.99
C GLN A 113 18.52 11.74 9.32
N ASP A 114 19.01 10.53 9.08
CA ASP A 114 18.25 9.31 9.33
C ASP A 114 18.32 8.97 10.83
N GLN A 115 17.30 9.35 11.58
CA GLN A 115 17.21 9.11 13.03
C GLN A 115 16.63 7.73 13.31
N CYS A 116 17.31 6.94 14.14
CA CYS A 116 16.79 5.65 14.59
C CYS A 116 15.58 5.83 15.53
N LEU A 117 14.81 4.75 15.71
CA LEU A 117 13.76 4.68 16.72
C LEU A 117 14.45 4.72 18.10
N ASP A 118 14.61 5.93 18.63
CA ASP A 118 15.18 6.14 19.96
C ASP A 118 14.14 6.79 20.87
N SER A 119 13.70 6.03 21.88
CA SER A 119 12.72 6.49 22.87
C SER A 119 13.30 7.51 23.85
N ASN A 120 14.63 7.65 23.94
CA ASN A 120 15.28 8.58 24.86
C ASN A 120 15.53 9.98 24.27
N GLY A 121 15.52 10.11 22.94
CA GLY A 121 15.72 11.38 22.24
C GLY A 121 14.46 12.26 22.27
N SER A 122 13.74 12.31 21.15
CA SER A 122 12.54 13.15 20.99
C SER A 122 11.28 12.29 20.83
N LYS A 123 10.38 12.38 21.82
CA LYS A 123 9.07 11.67 21.80
C LYS A 123 8.26 11.98 20.54
N VAL A 124 8.40 13.20 19.99
CA VAL A 124 7.68 13.64 18.79
C VAL A 124 8.20 12.92 17.54
N ILE A 125 9.52 12.81 17.37
CA ILE A 125 10.14 12.11 16.22
C ILE A 125 9.75 10.63 16.24
N THR A 126 9.88 10.00 17.41
CA THR A 126 9.50 8.59 17.61
C THR A 126 8.01 8.37 17.36
N GLY A 127 7.15 9.30 17.78
CA GLY A 127 5.72 9.29 17.48
C GLY A 127 5.42 9.36 15.98
N ILE A 128 6.10 10.24 15.22
CA ILE A 128 5.91 10.36 13.77
C ILE A 128 6.38 9.09 13.04
N ILE A 129 7.53 8.51 13.42
CA ILE A 129 8.00 7.24 12.86
C ILE A 129 6.98 6.13 13.14
N GLY A 130 6.47 6.06 14.38
CA GLY A 130 5.41 5.13 14.76
C GLY A 130 4.13 5.32 13.93
N ALA A 131 3.73 6.56 13.67
CA ALA A 131 2.57 6.87 12.84
C ALA A 131 2.73 6.42 11.38
N ILE A 132 3.93 6.62 10.79
CA ILE A 132 4.23 6.15 9.43
C ILE A 132 4.15 4.61 9.35
N ILE A 133 4.74 3.91 10.32
CA ILE A 133 4.69 2.45 10.40
C ILE A 133 3.24 1.98 10.57
N GLY A 134 2.52 2.55 11.54
CA GLY A 134 1.12 2.23 11.80
C GLY A 134 0.22 2.45 10.58
N HIS A 135 0.43 3.54 9.84
CA HIS A 135 -0.30 3.83 8.59
C HIS A 135 -0.12 2.71 7.56
N TYR A 136 1.12 2.32 7.25
CA TYR A 136 1.37 1.23 6.30
C TYR A 136 0.91 -0.15 6.81
N CYS A 137 0.96 -0.39 8.12
CA CYS A 137 0.37 -1.59 8.73
C CYS A 137 -1.15 -1.62 8.53
N CYS A 138 -1.84 -0.50 8.72
CA CYS A 138 -3.28 -0.38 8.51
C CYS A 138 -3.65 -0.64 7.04
N CYS A 139 -2.98 0.03 6.10
CA CYS A 139 -3.21 -0.19 4.67
C CYS A 139 -2.90 -1.63 4.23
N ASN A 140 -1.86 -2.26 4.79
CA ASN A 140 -1.58 -3.68 4.54
C ASN A 140 -2.73 -4.55 5.06
N GLY A 141 -3.22 -4.29 6.26
CA GLY A 141 -4.34 -5.02 6.86
C GLY A 141 -5.60 -4.95 6.00
N ASP A 142 -5.95 -3.76 5.52
CA ASP A 142 -7.09 -3.55 4.61
C ASP A 142 -6.97 -4.36 3.31
N THR A 143 -5.79 -4.31 2.69
CA THR A 143 -5.49 -5.12 1.49
C THR A 143 -5.55 -6.62 1.81
N TRP A 144 -4.89 -7.08 2.86
CA TRP A 144 -4.78 -8.51 3.14
C TRP A 144 -6.13 -9.09 3.53
N SER A 145 -6.93 -8.35 4.30
CA SER A 145 -8.28 -8.75 4.69
C SER A 145 -9.18 -8.98 3.48
N SER A 146 -9.16 -8.07 2.50
CA SER A 146 -10.01 -8.20 1.31
C SER A 146 -9.57 -9.29 0.34
N GLU A 147 -8.27 -9.60 0.28
CA GLU A 147 -7.73 -10.63 -0.61
C GLU A 147 -7.74 -12.03 0.01
N ILE A 148 -7.37 -12.16 1.30
CA ILE A 148 -7.38 -13.43 2.03
C ILE A 148 -8.80 -13.77 2.48
N GLY A 149 -9.62 -12.79 2.83
CA GLY A 149 -11.00 -13.02 3.29
C GLY A 149 -11.85 -13.73 2.23
N VAL A 150 -11.63 -13.45 0.94
CA VAL A 150 -12.29 -14.15 -0.18
C VAL A 150 -11.92 -15.64 -0.27
N LEU A 151 -10.77 -16.03 0.27
CA LEU A 151 -10.30 -17.41 0.29
C LEU A 151 -10.87 -18.21 1.49
N SER A 152 -11.58 -17.56 2.41
CA SER A 152 -12.19 -18.23 3.55
C SER A 152 -13.36 -19.12 3.11
N ASP A 153 -13.34 -20.38 3.50
CA ASP A 153 -14.47 -21.31 3.34
C ASP A 153 -15.56 -21.10 4.42
N GLU A 154 -15.29 -20.26 5.42
CA GLU A 154 -16.23 -19.96 6.51
C GLU A 154 -17.27 -18.92 6.10
N GLN A 155 -18.53 -19.15 6.46
CA GLN A 155 -19.64 -18.30 6.03
C GLN A 155 -19.53 -16.89 6.65
N PRO A 156 -19.68 -15.82 5.85
CA PRO A 156 -19.55 -14.46 6.34
C PRO A 156 -20.63 -14.16 7.38
N ARG A 157 -20.20 -13.59 8.52
CA ARG A 157 -21.10 -13.11 9.57
C ARG A 157 -21.15 -11.59 9.53
N LEU A 158 -22.36 -11.03 9.53
CA LEU A 158 -22.53 -9.59 9.57
C LEU A 158 -22.11 -9.07 10.96
N VAL A 159 -21.11 -8.17 11.05
CA VAL A 159 -20.56 -7.71 12.34
C VAL A 159 -21.62 -7.07 13.24
N THR A 160 -22.65 -6.44 12.68
CA THR A 160 -23.72 -5.75 13.42
C THR A 160 -24.75 -6.70 14.03
N THR A 161 -24.93 -7.90 13.48
CA THR A 161 -25.97 -8.85 13.93
C THR A 161 -25.41 -10.22 14.34
N LEU A 162 -24.13 -10.46 14.07
CA LEU A 162 -23.42 -11.74 14.17
C LEU A 162 -24.13 -12.92 13.48
N LYS A 163 -25.15 -12.61 12.65
CA LYS A 163 -25.89 -13.60 11.87
C LYS A 163 -25.02 -14.05 10.70
N VAL A 164 -25.02 -15.36 10.51
CA VAL A 164 -24.42 -16.00 9.35
C VAL A 164 -25.28 -15.65 8.15
N HIS A 165 -24.70 -14.96 7.17
CA HIS A 165 -25.37 -14.75 5.90
C HIS A 165 -24.92 -15.88 4.98
N LEU A 166 -25.86 -16.78 4.68
CA LEU A 166 -25.65 -17.91 3.79
C LEU A 166 -25.56 -17.34 2.36
N VAL A 167 -24.37 -16.91 1.97
CA VAL A 167 -24.10 -16.55 0.56
C VAL A 167 -24.05 -17.86 -0.21
N SER A 168 -25.21 -18.43 -0.51
CA SER A 168 -25.31 -19.44 -1.56
C SER A 168 -24.96 -18.74 -2.87
N LEU A 169 -24.25 -19.43 -3.76
CA LEU A 169 -23.82 -18.94 -5.09
C LEU A 169 -24.95 -18.38 -5.99
N ILE A 170 -26.19 -18.39 -5.52
CA ILE A 170 -27.39 -17.83 -6.16
C ILE A 170 -27.56 -16.33 -5.83
N ASP A 171 -27.13 -15.85 -4.65
CA ASP A 171 -27.47 -14.49 -4.18
C ASP A 171 -26.60 -13.36 -4.76
N GLN A 172 -25.43 -13.67 -5.33
CA GLN A 172 -24.62 -12.66 -6.03
C GLN A 172 -25.28 -12.17 -7.32
N ALA A 173 -26.10 -12.99 -7.98
CA ALA A 173 -26.87 -12.57 -9.16
C ALA A 173 -28.04 -11.65 -8.79
N THR A 174 -28.61 -11.79 -7.58
CA THR A 174 -29.78 -11.01 -7.14
C THR A 174 -29.42 -9.58 -6.73
N CYS A 175 -28.18 -9.32 -6.31
CA CYS A 175 -27.74 -7.98 -5.86
C CYS A 175 -27.46 -7.00 -7.02
N CYS A 176 -27.38 -7.47 -8.27
CA CYS A 176 -27.12 -6.66 -9.46
C CYS A 176 -28.37 -6.43 -10.34
N SER A 177 -29.58 -6.65 -9.82
CA SER A 177 -30.80 -6.27 -10.54
C SER A 177 -31.22 -4.85 -10.14
N PRO A 178 -31.25 -3.87 -11.07
CA PRO A 178 -31.67 -2.51 -10.74
C PRO A 178 -33.18 -2.50 -10.49
N SER A 179 -33.58 -1.94 -9.36
CA SER A 179 -34.95 -1.49 -9.10
C SER A 179 -35.27 -0.21 -9.87
#